data_AF-A0A1G3KS23-F1
#
_entry.id   AF-A0A1G3KS23-F1
#
_cell.length_a   1.000
_cell.length_b   1.000
_cell.length_c   1.000
_cell.angle_alpha   90.00
_cell.angle_beta   90.00
_cell.angle_gamma   90.00
#
_symmetry.space_group_name_H-M   'P 1'
#
loop_
_entity.id
_entity.type
_entity.pdbx_description
1 polymer ?
#
loop_
_entity_poly.entity_id
_entity_poly.type
_entity_poly.pdbx_seq_one_letter_code
_entity_poly.pdbx_strand_id
1 'polypeptide(L)'
;MLSQMDDIQARLDTLVGALDGHDAGAIIAATEDLATAVILFRGTAVPVGSELRARTLIGQTLGRLEAAAMRVNILKDWTRQRIDRSHEIRGTHPRGAALRY
;
A
#
# COMPACT_ATOMS: atom_id res chain seq x y z
N MET A 1 -0.09 17.23 15.66
CA MET A 1 -0.20 15.80 15.98
C MET A 1 -1.55 15.22 15.56
N LEU A 2 -2.69 15.53 16.20
CA LEU A 2 -4.00 14.98 15.81
C LEU A 2 -4.38 15.27 14.34
N SER A 3 -4.30 16.53 13.90
CA SER A 3 -4.54 16.91 12.50
C SER A 3 -3.57 16.26 11.49
N GLN A 4 -2.40 15.80 11.94
CA GLN A 4 -1.42 15.12 11.08
C GLN A 4 -1.68 13.62 11.01
N MET A 5 -2.26 13.02 12.05
CA MET A 5 -2.76 11.64 11.97
C MET A 5 -3.96 11.54 11.05
N ASP A 6 -4.88 12.52 11.11
CA ASP A 6 -6.02 12.59 10.20
C ASP A 6 -5.54 12.73 8.74
N ASP A 7 -4.49 13.53 8.50
CA ASP A 7 -3.86 13.64 7.17
C ASP A 7 -3.21 12.32 6.74
N ILE A 8 -2.44 11.64 7.59
CA ILE A 8 -1.89 10.31 7.29
C ILE A 8 -3.00 9.31 6.94
N GLN A 9 -4.11 9.34 7.67
CA GLN A 9 -5.24 8.45 7.41
C GLN A 9 -5.88 8.74 6.06
N ALA A 10 -6.06 10.02 5.69
CA ALA A 10 -6.56 10.42 4.38
C ALA A 10 -5.62 9.98 3.23
N ARG A 11 -4.29 10.07 3.44
CA ARG A 11 -3.29 9.59 2.46
C ARG A 11 -3.32 8.07 2.32
N LEU A 12 -3.48 7.34 3.41
CA LEU A 12 -3.66 5.88 3.36
C LEU A 12 -4.93 5.47 2.61
N ASP A 13 -6.05 6.16 2.85
CA ASP A 13 -7.30 5.91 2.13
C ASP A 13 -7.16 6.18 0.62
N THR A 14 -6.41 7.23 0.26
CA THR A 14 -6.07 7.54 -1.13
C THR A 14 -5.22 6.44 -1.77
N LEU A 15 -4.19 5.95 -1.07
CA LEU A 15 -3.35 4.85 -1.55
C LEU A 15 -4.15 3.56 -1.73
N VAL A 16 -5.05 3.25 -0.79
CA VAL A 16 -5.95 2.09 -0.90
C VAL A 16 -6.83 2.20 -2.14
N GLY A 17 -7.41 3.38 -2.40
CA GLY A 17 -8.20 3.62 -3.61
C GLY A 17 -7.40 3.45 -4.90
N ALA A 18 -6.14 3.93 -4.93
CA ALA A 18 -5.25 3.76 -6.07
C ALA A 18 -4.88 2.28 -6.32
N LEU A 19 -4.64 1.52 -5.25
CA LEU A 19 -4.38 0.07 -5.33
C LEU A 19 -5.60 -0.69 -5.85
N ASP A 20 -6.80 -0.36 -5.39
CA ASP A 20 -8.04 -0.97 -5.88
C ASP A 20 -8.29 -0.63 -7.36
N GLY A 21 -7.92 0.57 -7.80
CA GLY A 21 -7.97 1.02 -9.20
C GLY A 21 -6.89 0.42 -10.12
N HIS A 22 -5.87 -0.26 -9.57
CA HIS A 22 -4.72 -0.81 -10.31
C HIS A 22 -3.97 0.24 -11.17
N ASP A 23 -4.06 1.52 -10.81
CA ASP A 23 -3.42 2.62 -11.54
C ASP A 23 -2.02 2.87 -10.99
N ALA A 24 -1.00 2.47 -11.75
CA ALA A 24 0.40 2.62 -11.35
C ALA A 24 0.81 4.08 -11.10
N GLY A 25 0.29 5.03 -11.87
CA GLY A 25 0.60 6.45 -11.68
C GLY A 25 -0.01 7.00 -10.40
N ALA A 26 -1.28 6.66 -10.14
CA ALA A 26 -1.97 7.03 -8.90
C ALA A 26 -1.33 6.38 -7.67
N ILE A 27 -0.87 5.12 -7.78
CA ILE A 27 -0.18 4.43 -6.69
C ILE A 27 1.12 5.15 -6.35
N ILE A 28 1.95 5.51 -7.34
CA ILE A 28 3.21 6.23 -7.10
C ILE A 28 2.95 7.56 -6.39
N ALA A 29 2.05 8.39 -6.94
CA ALA A 29 1.72 9.68 -6.36
C ALA A 29 1.18 9.56 -4.92
N ALA A 30 0.25 8.62 -4.68
CA ALA A 30 -0.30 8.39 -3.34
C ALA A 30 0.76 7.89 -2.34
N THR A 31 1.74 7.13 -2.79
CA THR A 31 2.82 6.62 -1.93
C THR A 31 3.82 7.73 -1.58
N GLU A 32 4.15 8.62 -2.52
CA GLU A 32 5.00 9.80 -2.30
C GLU A 32 4.35 10.80 -1.34
N ASP A 33 3.06 11.08 -1.54
CA ASP A 33 2.26 11.92 -0.66
C ASP A 33 2.20 11.35 0.77
N LEU A 34 1.97 10.03 0.89
CA LEU A 34 1.97 9.35 2.19
C LEU A 34 3.34 9.40 2.87
N ALA A 35 4.42 9.19 2.12
CA ALA A 35 5.78 9.28 2.67
C ALA A 35 6.07 10.67 3.23
N THR A 36 5.64 11.72 2.53
CA THR A 36 5.78 13.11 2.96
C THR A 36 5.02 13.37 4.27
N ALA A 37 3.75 12.94 4.35
CA ALA A 37 2.94 13.08 5.57
C ALA A 37 3.55 12.34 6.77
N VAL A 38 4.10 11.14 6.55
CA VAL A 38 4.77 10.34 7.61
C VAL A 38 6.05 11.02 8.10
N ILE A 39 6.85 11.61 7.21
CA ILE A 39 8.05 12.37 7.60
C ILE A 39 7.69 13.55 8.49
N LEU A 40 6.65 14.32 8.12
CA LEU A 40 6.17 15.47 8.90
C LEU A 40 5.60 15.05 10.26
N PHE A 41 4.99 13.87 10.35
CA PHE A 41 4.42 13.35 11.60
C PHE A 41 5.47 12.85 12.61
N ARG A 42 6.59 12.28 12.15
CA ARG A 42 7.64 11.68 12.99
C ARG A 42 8.15 12.61 14.11
N GLY A 43 8.09 13.93 13.90
CA GLY A 43 8.55 14.93 14.87
C GLY A 43 7.49 15.42 15.87
N THR A 44 6.28 14.85 15.88
CA THR A 44 5.15 15.46 16.59
C THR A 44 4.89 14.80 17.95
N ALA A 45 4.93 15.60 19.02
CA ALA A 45 4.64 15.13 20.36
C ALA A 45 3.14 14.85 20.54
N VAL A 46 2.81 13.80 21.31
CA VAL A 46 1.44 13.52 21.73
C VAL A 46 1.04 14.57 22.78
N PRO A 47 -0.04 15.34 22.56
CA PRO A 47 -0.54 16.28 23.56
C PRO A 47 -1.00 15.53 24.83
N VAL A 48 -0.65 16.06 26.00
CA VAL A 48 -1.11 15.52 27.30
C VAL A 48 -2.64 15.54 27.35
N GLY A 49 -3.26 14.43 27.75
CA GLY A 49 -4.72 14.28 27.82
C GLY A 49 -5.39 13.83 26.52
N SER A 50 -4.61 13.53 25.47
CA SER A 50 -5.12 13.01 24.19
C SER A 50 -4.82 11.52 23.95
N GLU A 51 -4.36 10.80 24.98
CA GLU A 51 -3.82 9.45 24.88
C GLU A 51 -4.83 8.43 24.34
N LEU A 52 -6.10 8.52 24.79
CA LEU A 52 -7.16 7.64 24.31
C LEU A 52 -7.43 7.84 22.81
N ARG A 53 -7.50 9.10 22.37
CA ARG A 53 -7.74 9.46 20.97
C ARG A 53 -6.56 9.11 20.08
N ALA A 54 -5.34 9.33 20.56
CA ALA A 54 -4.12 8.90 19.89
C ALA A 54 -4.09 7.36 19.70
N ARG A 55 -4.48 6.59 20.72
CA ARG A 55 -4.61 5.12 20.61
C ARG A 55 -5.62 4.70 19.55
N THR A 56 -6.80 5.32 19.52
CA THR A 56 -7.82 5.03 18.50
C THR A 56 -7.29 5.30 17.10
N LEU A 57 -6.68 6.47 16.88
CA LEU A 57 -6.13 6.84 15.58
C LEU A 57 -5.00 5.90 15.16
N ILE A 58 -4.08 5.54 16.07
CA ILE A 58 -3.00 4.57 15.78
C ILE A 58 -3.59 3.23 15.33
N GLY A 59 -4.61 2.73 16.04
CA GLY A 59 -5.29 1.49 15.68
C GLY A 59 -5.92 1.54 14.28
N GLN A 60 -6.56 2.66 13.94
CA GLN A 60 -7.14 2.86 12.60
C GLN A 60 -6.04 2.91 11.51
N THR A 61 -4.96 3.66 11.75
CA THR A 61 -3.83 3.74 10.81
C THR A 61 -3.19 2.37 10.58
N LEU A 62 -3.01 1.57 11.63
CA LEU A 62 -2.46 0.21 11.52
C LEU A 62 -3.37 -0.70 10.67
N GLY A 63 -4.68 -0.68 10.90
CA GLY A 63 -5.62 -1.45 10.10
C GLY A 63 -5.60 -1.05 8.61
N ARG A 64 -5.45 0.25 8.33
CA ARG A 64 -5.31 0.74 6.94
C ARG A 64 -3.99 0.32 6.29
N LEU A 65 -2.89 0.32 7.03
CA LEU A 65 -1.60 -0.17 6.55
C LEU A 65 -1.65 -1.66 6.20
N GLU A 66 -2.27 -2.48 7.04
CA GLU A 66 -2.46 -3.90 6.77
C GLU A 66 -3.34 -4.11 5.52
N ALA A 67 -4.42 -3.35 5.40
CA ALA A 67 -5.29 -3.36 4.24
C ALA A 67 -4.58 -2.98 2.93
N ALA A 68 -3.66 -2.00 2.97
CA ALA A 68 -2.83 -1.61 1.83
C ALA A 68 -1.79 -2.71 1.50
N ALA A 69 -1.13 -3.29 2.49
CA ALA A 69 -0.16 -4.36 2.29
C ALA A 69 -0.78 -5.60 1.63
N MET A 70 -1.99 -5.99 2.05
CA MET A 70 -2.73 -7.08 1.39
C MET A 70 -3.02 -6.77 -0.08
N ARG A 71 -3.44 -5.54 -0.39
CA ARG A 71 -3.75 -5.12 -1.77
C ARG A 71 -2.52 -5.09 -2.66
N VAL A 72 -1.37 -4.67 -2.14
CA VAL A 72 -0.09 -4.74 -2.86
C VAL A 72 0.24 -6.19 -3.24
N ASN A 73 0.03 -7.14 -2.33
CA ASN A 73 0.23 -8.56 -2.62
C ASN A 73 -0.74 -9.07 -3.71
N ILE A 74 -2.02 -8.70 -3.63
CA ILE A 74 -3.02 -9.06 -4.65
C ILE A 74 -2.62 -8.47 -6.02
N LEU A 75 -2.25 -7.19 -6.07
CA LEU A 75 -1.83 -6.52 -7.30
C LEU A 75 -0.61 -7.19 -7.93
N LYS A 76 0.36 -7.59 -7.10
CA LYS A 76 1.55 -8.35 -7.53
C LYS A 76 1.15 -9.70 -8.15
N ASP A 77 0.31 -10.46 -7.47
CA ASP A 77 -0.12 -11.78 -7.93
C ASP A 77 -0.95 -11.68 -9.21
N TRP A 78 -1.85 -10.70 -9.30
CA TRP A 78 -2.61 -10.39 -10.51
C TRP A 78 -1.68 -10.04 -11.68
N THR A 79 -0.68 -9.20 -11.44
CA THR A 79 0.28 -8.79 -12.48
C THR A 79 1.07 -10.01 -12.99
N ARG A 80 1.49 -10.90 -12.07
CA ARG A 80 2.16 -12.15 -12.42
C ARG A 80 1.28 -13.05 -13.27
N GLN A 81 0.04 -13.31 -12.85
CA GLN A 81 -0.91 -14.10 -13.62
C GLN A 81 -1.16 -13.53 -15.02
N ARG A 82 -1.22 -12.20 -15.15
CA ARG A 82 -1.40 -11.52 -16.43
C ARG A 82 -0.21 -11.73 -17.36
N ILE A 83 1.01 -11.66 -16.83
CA ILE A 83 2.24 -11.91 -17.59
C ILE A 83 2.29 -13.39 -18.03
N ASP A 84 2.03 -14.32 -17.11
CA ASP A 84 2.04 -15.76 -17.40
C ASP A 84 1.02 -16.11 -18.50
N ARG A 85 -0.22 -15.62 -18.38
CA ARG A 85 -1.25 -15.79 -19.42
C ARG A 85 -0.84 -15.16 -20.76
N SER A 86 -0.15 -14.03 -20.75
CA SER A 86 0.35 -13.40 -21.98
C SER A 86 1.42 -14.27 -22.65
N HIS A 87 2.27 -14.93 -21.87
CA HIS A 87 3.27 -15.87 -22.40
C HIS A 87 2.64 -17.16 -22.93
N GLU A 88 1.59 -17.68 -22.30
CA GLU A 88 0.79 -18.81 -22.81
C GLU A 88 0.21 -18.50 -24.19
N ILE A 89 -0.50 -17.37 -24.32
CA ILE A 89 -1.13 -16.95 -25.58
C ILE A 89 -0.09 -16.74 -26.68
N ARG A 90 1.09 -16.18 -26.34
CA ARG A 90 2.18 -15.95 -27.30
C ARG A 90 2.99 -17.21 -27.61
N GLY A 91 2.72 -18.34 -26.96
CA GLY A 91 3.50 -19.58 -27.13
C GLY A 91 4.95 -19.48 -26.64
N THR A 92 5.31 -18.39 -25.95
CA THR A 92 6.66 -18.11 -25.45
C THR A 92 6.84 -18.58 -24.00
N HIS A 93 6.24 -19.71 -23.64
CA HIS A 93 6.49 -20.27 -22.31
C HIS A 93 8.00 -20.49 -22.19
N PRO A 94 8.69 -19.93 -21.17
CA PRO A 94 10.02 -20.40 -20.87
C PRO A 94 9.83 -21.88 -20.50
N ARG A 95 10.24 -22.78 -21.40
CA ARG A 95 10.38 -24.19 -21.08
C ARG A 95 11.27 -24.20 -19.85
N GLY A 96 10.67 -24.41 -18.67
CA GLY A 96 11.37 -24.44 -17.40
C GLY A 96 12.62 -25.30 -17.56
N ALA A 97 13.72 -24.88 -16.94
CA ALA A 97 14.95 -25.66 -16.93
C ALA A 97 14.59 -27.12 -16.69
N ALA A 98 14.85 -27.96 -17.70
CA ALA A 98 14.64 -29.38 -17.58
C ALA A 98 15.50 -29.85 -16.40
N LEU A 99 14.85 -30.11 -15.26
CA LEU A 99 15.46 -30.85 -14.17
C LEU A 99 15.75 -32.24 -14.74
N ARG A 100 16.98 -32.43 -15.22
CA ARG A 100 17.53 -33.75 -15.47
C ARG A 100 18.01 -34.27 -14.13
N TYR A 101 17.50 -35.45 -13.77
CA TYR A 101 17.89 -36.28 -12.63
C TYR A 101 19.41 -36.39 -12.48
#